data_AF-A0A0L0VV24-F1
#
_entry.id   AF-A0A0L0VV24-F1
#
_cell.length_a   1.000
_cell.length_b   1.000
_cell.length_c   1.000
_cell.angle_alpha   90.00
_cell.angle_beta   90.00
_cell.angle_gamma   90.00
#
_symmetry.space_group_name_H-M   'P 1'
#
loop_
_entity.id
_entity.type
_entity.pdbx_description
1 polymer ?
#
loop_
_entity_poly.entity_id
_entity_poly.type
_entity_poly.pdbx_seq_one_letter_code
_entity_poly.pdbx_strand_id
1 'polypeptide(L)'
;MKSFLTIANVLISFYSYSFVDAESSGHLKVGAIGHSGPSKIFPFKKYEEFQISDGIAGTSLEKARKVFVEPFSGINLEEITQNDLNNLVTMMRFAVESENPFNDALKKAGSTKRRPNVPLTAGKVANKILKLVGKSRFP
;
A
#
# COMPACT_ATOMS: atom_id res chain seq x y z
N MET A 1 -2.01 16.91 -38.63
CA MET A 1 -2.20 16.71 -37.18
C MET A 1 -1.37 15.51 -36.74
N LYS A 2 -0.07 15.74 -36.51
CA LYS A 2 0.90 14.75 -36.05
C LYS A 2 1.23 15.08 -34.60
N SER A 3 0.40 14.68 -33.66
CA SER A 3 0.76 14.69 -32.23
C SER A 3 -0.39 14.09 -31.46
N PHE A 4 -0.35 12.78 -31.22
CA PHE A 4 -1.06 12.08 -30.13
C PHE A 4 -0.54 10.63 -30.04
N LEU A 5 -0.11 10.04 -31.15
CA LEU A 5 0.52 8.71 -31.18
C LEU A 5 1.98 8.68 -30.70
N THR A 6 2.66 9.83 -30.59
CA THR A 6 4.06 9.88 -30.12
C THR A 6 4.18 9.94 -28.60
N ILE A 7 3.11 10.28 -27.86
CA ILE A 7 3.18 10.45 -26.40
C ILE A 7 2.96 9.11 -25.67
N ALA A 8 2.26 8.15 -26.29
CA ALA A 8 1.99 6.84 -25.68
C ALA A 8 3.25 5.94 -25.61
N ASN A 9 4.23 6.13 -26.48
CA ASN A 9 5.46 5.34 -26.47
C ASN A 9 6.60 5.94 -25.63
N VAL A 10 6.51 7.19 -25.19
CA VAL A 10 7.52 7.79 -24.30
C VAL A 10 7.24 7.50 -22.82
N LEU A 11 5.98 7.25 -22.45
CA LEU A 11 5.63 6.90 -21.07
C LEU A 11 5.94 5.43 -20.69
N ILE A 12 6.18 4.56 -21.67
CA ILE A 12 6.53 3.15 -21.45
C ILE A 12 8.05 2.93 -21.49
N SER A 13 8.82 3.84 -22.11
CA SER A 13 10.28 3.69 -22.25
C SER A 13 11.12 4.12 -21.04
N PHE A 14 10.52 4.61 -19.96
CA PHE A 14 11.24 4.91 -18.71
C PHE A 14 11.09 3.85 -17.61
N TYR A 15 10.41 2.71 -17.89
CA TYR A 15 10.25 1.62 -16.92
C TYR A 15 11.35 0.54 -17.00
N SER A 16 12.48 0.83 -17.66
CA SER A 16 13.53 -0.15 -17.92
C SER A 16 14.94 0.40 -17.71
N TYR A 17 15.12 1.24 -16.68
CA TYR A 17 16.45 1.59 -16.20
C TYR A 17 16.61 1.15 -14.75
N SER A 18 17.33 0.03 -14.63
CA SER A 18 18.39 -0.19 -13.63
C SER A 18 18.03 0.08 -12.17
N PHE A 19 17.56 -0.95 -11.47
CA PHE A 19 18.02 -1.22 -10.11
C PHE A 19 18.61 -2.63 -10.13
N VAL A 20 19.91 -2.70 -10.41
CA VAL A 20 20.95 -2.98 -9.40
C VAL A 20 20.73 -4.37 -8.82
N ASP A 21 21.61 -5.29 -9.23
CA ASP A 21 22.02 -6.44 -8.44
C ASP A 21 22.35 -5.95 -7.04
N ALA A 22 21.33 -5.78 -6.20
CA ALA A 22 21.51 -5.70 -4.77
C ALA A 22 21.88 -7.12 -4.37
N GLU A 23 23.19 -7.38 -4.35
CA GLU A 23 23.74 -8.58 -3.74
C GLU A 23 23.13 -8.66 -2.34
N SER A 24 22.22 -9.63 -2.16
CA SER A 24 21.53 -9.84 -0.90
C SER A 24 22.62 -10.13 0.12
N SER A 25 22.86 -9.18 1.03
CA SER A 25 23.83 -9.29 2.11
C SER A 25 23.35 -10.28 3.19
N GLY A 26 22.97 -11.49 2.76
CA GLY A 26 22.92 -12.76 3.50
C GLY A 26 22.04 -12.88 4.75
N HIS A 27 21.49 -11.80 5.30
CA HIS A 27 20.96 -11.81 6.67
C HIS A 27 19.45 -11.55 6.78
N LEU A 28 18.85 -10.93 5.76
CA LEU A 28 17.41 -10.66 5.72
C LEU A 28 16.66 -11.80 5.02
N LYS A 29 15.60 -12.27 5.67
CA LYS A 29 14.65 -13.25 5.15
C LYS A 29 13.38 -12.54 4.69
N VAL A 30 12.58 -13.23 3.88
CA VAL A 30 11.22 -12.77 3.54
C VAL A 30 10.45 -12.47 4.82
N GLY A 31 9.78 -11.32 4.87
CA GLY A 31 9.01 -10.89 6.04
C GLY A 31 7.93 -11.91 6.43
N ALA A 32 7.79 -12.14 7.73
CA ALA A 32 6.82 -13.09 8.30
C ALA A 32 5.66 -12.37 8.99
N ILE A 33 4.44 -12.85 8.76
CA ILE A 33 3.24 -12.34 9.42
C ILE A 33 3.30 -12.66 10.93
N GLY A 34 2.84 -11.73 11.76
CA GLY A 34 2.64 -11.95 13.19
C GLY A 34 3.91 -11.93 14.05
N HIS A 35 5.08 -11.79 13.43
CA HIS A 35 6.37 -11.62 14.10
C HIS A 35 6.74 -10.14 14.19
N SER A 36 5.82 -9.32 14.71
CA SER A 36 6.02 -7.89 14.88
C SER A 36 6.81 -7.60 16.16
N GLY A 37 7.83 -6.75 16.06
CA GLY A 37 8.70 -6.36 17.17
C GLY A 37 9.26 -4.95 16.98
N PRO A 38 10.11 -4.47 17.90
CA PRO A 38 10.77 -3.19 17.74
C PRO A 38 11.55 -3.16 16.43
N SER A 39 11.39 -2.09 15.66
CA SER A 39 11.96 -1.95 14.33
C SER A 39 12.60 -0.57 14.19
N LYS A 40 13.45 -0.39 13.16
CA LYS A 40 14.26 0.82 13.03
C LYS A 40 13.62 1.87 12.13
N ILE A 41 12.97 1.44 11.06
CA ILE A 41 12.48 2.29 9.97
C ILE A 41 10.95 2.25 9.90
N PHE A 42 10.36 1.06 9.96
CA PHE A 42 8.95 0.81 9.72
C PHE A 42 8.26 0.24 10.96
N PRO A 43 7.82 1.11 11.90
CA PRO A 43 7.22 0.68 13.15
C PRO A 43 5.87 -0.02 12.90
N PHE A 44 5.61 -1.07 13.69
CA PHE A 44 4.33 -1.75 13.68
C PHE A 44 3.20 -0.82 14.12
N LYS A 45 2.09 -0.87 13.40
CA LYS A 45 0.83 -0.20 13.74
C LYS A 45 -0.32 -1.18 13.57
N LYS A 46 -1.29 -1.13 14.48
CA LYS A 46 -2.57 -1.82 14.30
C LYS A 46 -3.36 -1.15 13.18
N TYR A 47 -4.30 -1.89 12.58
CA TYR A 47 -5.07 -1.38 11.45
C TYR A 47 -5.78 -0.06 11.76
N GLU A 48 -6.31 0.09 12.97
CA GLU A 48 -7.02 1.28 13.44
C GLU A 48 -6.13 2.54 13.42
N GLU A 49 -4.81 2.36 13.52
CA GLU A 49 -3.83 3.46 13.62
C GLU A 49 -3.31 3.92 12.25
N PHE A 50 -3.45 3.12 11.20
CA PHE A 50 -2.95 3.46 9.85
C PHE A 50 -4.00 3.40 8.75
N GLN A 51 -5.21 2.94 9.04
CA GLN A 51 -6.29 2.94 8.07
C GLN A 51 -6.58 4.36 7.56
N ILE A 52 -6.98 4.45 6.29
CA ILE A 52 -7.23 5.72 5.60
C ILE A 52 -8.67 5.82 5.08
N SER A 53 -9.54 4.96 5.60
CA SER A 53 -10.88 4.71 5.08
C SER A 53 -11.92 5.70 5.61
N ASP A 54 -11.55 6.51 6.59
CA ASP A 54 -12.39 7.59 7.07
C ASP A 54 -12.31 8.83 6.16
N GLY A 55 -13.47 9.43 5.89
CA GLY A 55 -13.60 10.67 5.15
C GLY A 55 -13.65 10.50 3.61
N ILE A 56 -13.11 11.49 2.89
CA ILE A 56 -13.21 11.59 1.43
C ILE A 56 -12.07 10.81 0.75
N ALA A 57 -12.42 9.96 -0.21
CA ALA A 57 -11.48 9.07 -0.91
C ALA A 57 -10.46 9.77 -1.84
N GLY A 58 -10.65 11.06 -2.17
CA GLY A 58 -9.84 11.79 -3.14
C GLY A 58 -8.36 11.93 -2.76
N THR A 59 -8.01 11.86 -1.47
CA THR A 59 -6.63 11.96 -0.96
C THR A 59 -6.04 10.61 -0.55
N SER A 60 -6.72 9.51 -0.85
CA SER A 60 -6.32 8.18 -0.37
C SER A 60 -4.98 7.69 -0.92
N LEU A 61 -4.58 8.10 -2.13
CA LEU A 61 -3.27 7.73 -2.67
C LEU A 61 -2.13 8.35 -1.85
N GLU A 62 -2.22 9.66 -1.57
CA GLU A 62 -1.24 10.37 -0.76
C GLU A 62 -1.18 9.77 0.66
N LYS A 63 -2.34 9.54 1.29
CA LYS A 63 -2.40 8.91 2.61
C LYS A 63 -1.79 7.51 2.62
N ALA A 64 -2.02 6.70 1.58
CA ALA A 64 -1.43 5.37 1.47
C ALA A 64 0.10 5.44 1.28
N ARG A 65 0.61 6.41 0.53
CA ARG A 65 2.06 6.66 0.40
C ARG A 65 2.68 7.06 1.72
N LYS A 66 2.01 7.90 2.53
CA LYS A 66 2.45 8.22 3.90
C LYS A 66 2.62 6.99 4.79
N VAL A 67 1.76 5.98 4.61
CA VAL A 67 1.83 4.75 5.40
C VAL A 67 2.95 3.84 4.92
N PHE A 68 3.06 3.59 3.60
CA PHE A 68 3.93 2.52 3.10
C PHE A 68 5.18 3.00 2.36
N VAL A 69 5.18 4.19 1.76
CA VAL A 69 6.30 4.70 0.93
C VAL A 69 7.20 5.66 1.71
N GLU A 70 6.61 6.69 2.29
CA GLU A 70 7.35 7.78 2.94
C GLU A 70 8.27 7.35 4.08
N PRO A 71 7.98 6.28 4.87
CA PRO A 71 8.90 5.80 5.89
C PRO A 71 10.28 5.37 5.35
N PHE A 72 10.39 5.07 4.06
CA PHE A 72 11.65 4.67 3.41
C PHE A 72 12.31 5.82 2.65
N SER A 73 11.68 7.00 2.58
CA SER A 73 12.19 8.14 1.82
C SER A 73 13.42 8.73 2.48
N GLY A 74 14.56 8.71 1.78
CA GLY A 74 15.83 9.28 2.27
C GLY A 74 16.49 8.48 3.39
N ILE A 75 16.03 7.25 3.65
CA ILE A 75 16.63 6.33 4.62
C ILE A 75 17.62 5.41 3.91
N ASN A 76 18.72 5.06 4.59
CA ASN A 76 19.62 4.02 4.10
C ASN A 76 18.93 2.65 4.21
N LEU A 77 18.60 2.05 3.05
CA LEU A 77 17.92 0.75 2.99
C LEU A 77 18.76 -0.41 3.52
N GLU A 78 20.09 -0.25 3.62
CA GLU A 78 20.97 -1.24 4.25
C GLU A 78 20.68 -1.39 5.76
N GLU A 79 20.07 -0.39 6.39
CA GLU A 79 19.72 -0.42 7.80
C GLU A 79 18.38 -1.10 8.09
N ILE A 80 17.70 -1.60 7.06
CA ILE A 80 16.41 -2.27 7.22
C ILE A 80 16.58 -3.55 8.04
N THR A 81 15.76 -3.69 9.08
CA THR A 81 15.80 -4.85 9.97
C THR A 81 14.77 -5.90 9.53
N GLN A 82 14.97 -7.13 9.99
CA GLN A 82 13.96 -8.19 9.79
C GLN A 82 12.59 -7.79 10.38
N ASN A 83 12.59 -7.04 11.48
CA ASN A 83 11.35 -6.56 12.09
C ASN A 83 10.67 -5.49 11.25
N ASP A 84 11.40 -4.64 10.52
CA ASP A 84 10.80 -3.70 9.56
C ASP A 84 10.07 -4.46 8.44
N LEU A 85 10.68 -5.53 7.92
CA LEU A 85 10.05 -6.38 6.90
C LEU A 85 8.83 -7.14 7.45
N ASN A 86 8.91 -7.68 8.67
CA ASN A 86 7.78 -8.37 9.31
C ASN A 86 6.62 -7.40 9.59
N ASN A 87 6.92 -6.19 10.05
CA ASN A 87 5.94 -5.14 10.32
C ASN A 87 5.26 -4.71 9.02
N LEU A 88 6.04 -4.47 7.96
CA LEU A 88 5.54 -4.14 6.62
C LEU A 88 4.59 -5.22 6.11
N VAL A 89 5.00 -6.50 6.12
CA VAL A 89 4.18 -7.63 5.67
C VAL A 89 2.92 -7.81 6.51
N THR A 90 3.02 -7.66 7.83
CA THR A 90 1.87 -7.78 8.73
C THR A 90 0.86 -6.65 8.50
N MET A 91 1.31 -5.40 8.37
CA MET A 91 0.43 -4.27 8.09
C MET A 91 -0.20 -4.33 6.70
N MET A 92 0.54 -4.79 5.68
CA MET A 92 -0.03 -5.09 4.36
C MET A 92 -1.14 -6.14 4.45
N ARG A 93 -0.94 -7.19 5.27
CA ARG A 93 -1.94 -8.24 5.47
C ARG A 93 -3.20 -7.70 6.12
N PHE A 94 -3.09 -6.84 7.13
CA PHE A 94 -4.25 -6.22 7.77
C PHE A 94 -5.06 -5.35 6.79
N ALA A 95 -4.40 -4.59 5.91
CA ALA A 95 -5.10 -3.84 4.85
C ALA A 95 -5.82 -4.74 3.83
N VAL A 96 -5.31 -5.95 3.59
CA VAL A 96 -5.99 -6.95 2.74
C VAL A 96 -7.23 -7.50 3.44
N GLU A 97 -7.11 -7.87 4.71
CA GLU A 97 -8.18 -8.50 5.49
C GLU A 97 -9.31 -7.52 5.85
N SER A 98 -8.99 -6.25 6.04
CA SER A 98 -9.96 -5.19 6.35
C SER A 98 -10.95 -4.90 5.22
N GLU A 99 -10.73 -5.41 4.01
CA GLU A 99 -11.71 -5.29 2.92
C GLU A 99 -12.98 -6.13 3.18
N ASN A 100 -12.87 -7.24 3.91
CA ASN A 100 -14.01 -8.13 4.18
C ASN A 100 -15.13 -7.43 4.98
N PRO A 101 -14.85 -6.74 6.10
CA PRO A 101 -15.85 -5.93 6.80
C PRO A 101 -16.59 -4.92 5.92
N PHE A 102 -15.91 -4.29 4.95
CA PHE A 102 -16.58 -3.39 4.01
C PHE A 102 -17.56 -4.12 3.09
N ASN A 103 -17.19 -5.30 2.61
CA ASN A 103 -18.07 -6.14 1.78
C ASN A 103 -19.33 -6.52 2.56
N ASP A 104 -19.16 -6.95 3.82
CA ASP A 104 -20.27 -7.34 4.69
C ASP A 104 -21.16 -6.16 5.05
N ALA A 105 -20.57 -5.00 5.38
CA ALA A 105 -21.31 -3.77 5.67
C ALA A 105 -22.11 -3.29 4.46
N LEU A 106 -21.54 -3.33 3.25
CA LEU A 106 -22.24 -2.97 2.01
C LEU A 106 -23.40 -3.92 1.72
N LYS A 107 -23.21 -5.23 1.94
CA LYS A 107 -24.27 -6.24 1.81
C LYS A 107 -25.39 -6.02 2.81
N LYS A 108 -25.06 -5.81 4.09
CA LYS A 108 -26.02 -5.53 5.17
C LYS A 108 -26.79 -4.22 4.94
N ALA A 109 -26.14 -3.22 4.37
CA ALA A 109 -26.77 -1.95 4.01
C ALA A 109 -27.63 -2.02 2.72
N GLY A 110 -27.70 -3.18 2.05
CA GLY A 110 -28.43 -3.33 0.79
C GLY A 110 -27.86 -2.47 -0.34
N SER A 111 -26.57 -2.14 -0.28
CA SER A 111 -25.91 -1.29 -1.27
C SER A 111 -25.89 -1.98 -2.63
N THR A 112 -26.34 -1.28 -3.66
CA THR A 112 -26.33 -1.77 -5.05
C THR A 112 -25.72 -0.72 -5.97
N LYS A 113 -25.40 -1.10 -7.21
CA LYS A 113 -24.95 -0.13 -8.23
C LYS A 113 -25.94 1.02 -8.45
N ARG A 114 -27.25 0.75 -8.30
CA ARG A 114 -28.33 1.75 -8.47
C ARG A 114 -28.61 2.57 -7.22
N ARG A 115 -28.24 2.06 -6.04
CA ARG A 115 -28.42 2.70 -4.72
C ARG A 115 -27.16 2.47 -3.88
N PRO A 116 -26.06 3.17 -4.20
CA PRO A 116 -24.81 2.97 -3.48
C PRO A 116 -24.90 3.57 -2.08
N ASN A 117 -24.46 2.82 -1.08
CA ASN A 117 -24.08 3.41 0.19
C ASN A 117 -22.75 4.16 -0.02
N VAL A 118 -22.85 5.47 -0.30
CA VAL A 118 -21.71 6.31 -0.71
C VAL A 118 -20.58 6.30 0.34
N PRO A 119 -20.84 6.50 1.66
CA PRO A 119 -19.79 6.45 2.67
C PRO A 119 -19.05 5.10 2.71
N LEU A 120 -19.76 3.98 2.75
CA LEU A 120 -19.13 2.65 2.78
C LEU A 120 -18.35 2.35 1.50
N THR A 121 -18.83 2.84 0.35
CA THR A 121 -18.14 2.68 -0.94
C THR A 121 -16.85 3.51 -0.97
N ALA A 122 -16.88 4.75 -0.46
CA ALA A 122 -15.71 5.61 -0.37
C ALA A 122 -14.64 5.01 0.55
N GLY A 123 -15.03 4.53 1.74
CA GLY A 123 -14.11 3.85 2.65
C GLY A 123 -13.50 2.59 2.03
N LYS A 124 -14.30 1.77 1.32
CA LYS A 124 -13.79 0.61 0.59
C LYS A 124 -12.78 0.99 -0.50
N VAL A 125 -13.03 2.07 -1.25
CA VAL A 125 -12.09 2.56 -2.27
C VAL A 125 -10.78 3.01 -1.62
N ALA A 126 -10.85 3.74 -0.52
CA ALA A 126 -9.68 4.18 0.23
C ALA A 126 -8.86 2.97 0.75
N ASN A 127 -9.49 1.96 1.35
CA ASN A 127 -8.79 0.74 1.76
C ASN A 127 -8.18 -0.02 0.56
N LYS A 128 -8.87 -0.03 -0.58
CA LYS A 128 -8.33 -0.66 -1.79
C LYS A 128 -7.06 0.04 -2.26
N ILE A 129 -7.01 1.37 -2.19
CA ILE A 129 -5.80 2.15 -2.50
C ILE A 129 -4.68 1.83 -1.50
N LEU A 130 -4.99 1.80 -0.19
CA LEU A 130 -4.05 1.40 0.86
C LEU A 130 -3.40 0.04 0.58
N LYS A 131 -4.23 -0.96 0.25
CA LYS A 131 -3.78 -2.30 -0.14
C LYS A 131 -2.91 -2.29 -1.39
N LEU A 132 -3.29 -1.53 -2.43
CA LEU A 132 -2.56 -1.49 -3.69
C LEU A 132 -1.18 -0.87 -3.51
N VAL A 133 -1.07 0.21 -2.73
CA VAL A 133 0.21 0.86 -2.44
C VAL A 133 1.09 -0.03 -1.56
N GLY A 134 0.53 -0.69 -0.55
CA GLY A 134 1.29 -1.66 0.24
C GLY A 134 1.86 -2.78 -0.63
N LYS A 135 1.05 -3.33 -1.55
CA LYS A 135 1.46 -4.44 -2.43
C LYS A 135 2.31 -4.01 -3.62
N SER A 136 2.29 -2.74 -4.03
CA SER A 136 3.11 -2.26 -5.14
C SER A 136 4.56 -2.31 -4.69
N ARG A 137 5.33 -3.24 -5.26
CA ARG A 137 6.79 -3.30 -5.10
C ARG A 137 7.33 -1.91 -5.42
N PHE A 138 7.98 -1.27 -4.44
CA PHE A 138 8.53 0.07 -4.60
C PHE A 138 9.45 0.09 -5.84
N PRO A 139 9.34 1.12 -6.70
CA PRO A 139 10.28 1.30 -7.81
C PRO A 139 11.69 1.55 -7.29
#